data_AF-A0A318D309-F1
#
_entry.id   AF-A0A318D309-F1
#
_cell.length_a   1.000
_cell.length_b   1.000
_cell.length_c   1.000
_cell.angle_alpha   90.00
_cell.angle_beta   90.00
_cell.angle_gamma   90.00
#
_symmetry.space_group_name_H-M   'P 1'
#
loop_
_entity.id
_entity.type
_entity.pdbx_description
1 polymer ?
#
loop_
_entity_poly.entity_id
_entity_poly.type
_entity_poly.pdbx_seq_one_letter_code
_entity_poly.pdbx_strand_id
1 'polypeptide(L)'
;MFDIGLLGAMINLNPESILCYDYGSYKGYFAENFVLQELRTYGFNKIVTWSGRSSEVEFVLEVNGSIIPCNLIRKRSQGTTSALLSGT
;
A
#
# COMPACT_ATOMS: atom_id res chain seq x y z
N MET A 1 2.10 -0.31 16.07
CA MET A 1 1.07 -1.30 15.69
C MET A 1 0.75 -1.03 14.24
N PHE A 2 1.15 -1.92 13.34
CA PHE A 2 0.69 -1.89 11.94
C PHE A 2 -0.49 -2.85 11.90
N ASP A 3 -1.69 -2.35 11.67
CA ASP A 3 -2.91 -3.15 11.57
C ASP A 3 -3.81 -2.51 10.53
N ILE A 4 -4.06 -3.24 9.44
CA ILE A 4 -4.86 -2.74 8.32
C ILE A 4 -6.34 -2.56 8.68
N GLY A 5 -6.87 -3.34 9.63
CA GLY A 5 -8.23 -3.20 10.13
C GLY A 5 -8.38 -1.94 10.98
N LEU A 6 -7.43 -1.70 11.88
CA LEU A 6 -7.40 -0.47 12.68
C LEU A 6 -7.20 0.76 11.79
N LEU A 7 -6.32 0.68 10.79
CA LEU A 7 -6.15 1.75 9.80
C LEU A 7 -7.46 2.06 9.06
N GLY A 8 -8.19 1.02 8.64
CA GLY A 8 -9.52 1.17 8.03
C GLY A 8 -10.53 1.83 8.96
N ALA A 9 -10.56 1.44 10.23
CA ALA A 9 -11.42 2.05 11.23
C ALA A 9 -11.06 3.52 11.49
N MET A 10 -9.76 3.85 11.55
CA MET A 10 -9.27 5.21 11.77
C MET A 10 -9.64 6.18 10.65
N ILE A 11 -9.67 5.72 9.39
CA ILE A 11 -10.08 6.55 8.25
C ILE A 11 -11.59 6.48 7.98
N ASN A 12 -12.35 5.81 8.85
CA ASN A 12 -13.79 5.58 8.70
C ASN A 12 -14.13 4.98 7.33
N LEU A 13 -13.38 3.95 6.92
CA LEU A 13 -13.55 3.28 5.64
C LEU A 13 -14.95 2.65 5.56
N ASN A 14 -15.67 2.90 4.46
CA ASN A 14 -16.98 2.29 4.22
C ASN A 14 -16.83 0.75 4.20
N PRO A 15 -17.64 -0.01 4.98
CA PRO A 15 -17.65 -1.47 4.91
C PRO A 15 -17.83 -2.02 3.49
N GLU A 16 -18.59 -1.32 2.63
CA GLU A 16 -18.75 -1.69 1.22
C GLU A 16 -17.42 -1.64 0.45
N SER A 17 -16.57 -0.65 0.71
CA SER A 17 -15.22 -0.55 0.11
C SER A 17 -14.34 -1.74 0.48
N ILE A 18 -14.50 -2.28 1.70
CA ILE A 18 -13.79 -3.48 2.14
C ILE A 18 -14.30 -4.71 1.39
N LEU A 19 -15.62 -4.89 1.31
CA LEU A 19 -16.26 -6.04 0.65
C LEU A 19 -16.00 -6.08 -0.86
N CYS A 20 -16.00 -4.92 -1.51
CA CYS A 20 -15.78 -4.77 -2.95
C CYS A 20 -14.30 -4.66 -3.33
N TYR A 21 -13.38 -4.70 -2.36
CA TYR A 21 -11.94 -4.46 -2.56
C TYR A 21 -11.63 -3.11 -3.24
N ASP A 22 -12.54 -2.13 -3.08
CA ASP A 22 -12.44 -0.81 -3.69
C ASP A 22 -11.93 0.22 -2.67
N TYR A 23 -10.64 0.16 -2.41
CA TYR A 23 -9.94 1.08 -1.51
C TYR A 23 -9.57 2.42 -2.18
N GLY A 24 -9.94 2.64 -3.44
CA GLY A 24 -9.58 3.83 -4.21
C GLY A 24 -8.07 4.16 -4.15
N SER A 25 -7.76 5.43 -3.89
CA SER A 25 -6.37 5.91 -3.73
C SER A 25 -5.68 5.36 -2.47
N TYR A 26 -6.42 4.84 -1.49
CA TYR A 26 -5.87 4.32 -0.24
C TYR A 26 -5.30 2.90 -0.38
N LYS A 27 -5.57 2.20 -1.48
CA LYS A 27 -5.07 0.84 -1.74
C LYS A 27 -3.56 0.71 -1.50
N GLY A 28 -2.81 1.76 -1.84
CA GLY A 28 -1.38 1.83 -1.61
C GLY A 28 -1.00 1.77 -0.12
N TYR A 29 -1.66 2.57 0.72
CA TYR A 29 -1.37 2.63 2.16
C TYR A 29 -1.74 1.32 2.86
N PHE A 30 -2.81 0.65 2.43
CA PHE A 30 -3.18 -0.67 2.95
C PHE A 30 -2.13 -1.73 2.59
N ALA A 31 -1.66 -1.75 1.34
CA ALA A 31 -0.61 -2.66 0.90
C ALA A 31 0.70 -2.45 1.68
N GLU A 32 1.10 -1.19 1.90
CA GLU A 32 2.28 -0.85 2.69
C GLU A 32 2.18 -1.33 4.14
N ASN A 33 1.05 -1.04 4.80
CA ASN A 33 0.84 -1.46 6.19
C ASN A 33 0.79 -2.98 6.33
N PHE A 34 0.18 -3.69 5.37
CA PHE A 34 0.16 -5.14 5.35
C PHE A 34 1.57 -5.74 5.25
N VAL A 35 2.39 -5.25 4.31
CA VAL A 35 3.77 -5.76 4.13
C VAL A 35 4.64 -5.46 5.35
N LEU A 36 4.50 -4.27 5.96
CA LEU A 36 5.20 -3.95 7.21
C LEU A 36 4.83 -4.91 8.35
N GLN A 37 3.56 -5.30 8.43
CA GLN A 37 3.04 -6.21 9.44
C GLN A 37 3.63 -7.63 9.25
N GLU A 38 3.69 -8.11 8.01
CA GLU A 38 4.34 -9.38 7.67
C GLU A 38 5.85 -9.37 7.95
N LEU A 39 6.57 -8.32 7.52
CA LEU A 39 8.01 -8.20 7.77
C LEU A 39 8.34 -8.19 9.25
N ARG A 40 7.56 -7.45 10.06
CA ARG A 40 7.67 -7.46 11.52
C ARG A 40 7.43 -8.86 12.10
N THR A 41 6.40 -9.56 11.62
CA THR A 41 6.03 -10.90 12.09
C THR A 41 7.10 -11.92 11.74
N TYR A 42 7.77 -11.76 10.60
CA TYR A 42 8.91 -12.58 10.18
C TYR A 42 10.20 -12.30 10.99
N GLY A 43 10.21 -11.28 11.86
CA GLY A 43 11.32 -10.95 12.73
C GLY A 43 12.21 -9.80 12.25
N PHE A 44 11.87 -9.14 11.14
CA PHE A 44 12.55 -7.91 10.72
C PHE A 44 12.12 -6.76 11.62
N ASN A 45 12.95 -6.43 12.62
CA ASN A 45 12.63 -5.41 13.62
C ASN A 45 13.21 -4.03 13.31
N LYS A 46 14.15 -3.96 12.36
CA LYS A 46 14.84 -2.73 11.95
C LYS A 46 14.42 -2.36 10.53
N ILE A 47 13.23 -1.76 10.45
CA ILE A 47 12.63 -1.31 9.20
C ILE A 47 12.39 0.19 9.34
N VAL A 48 12.82 0.96 8.33
CA VAL A 48 12.53 2.38 8.21
C VAL A 48 11.68 2.59 6.97
N THR A 49 10.59 3.32 7.10
CA THR A 49 9.74 3.74 5.99
C THR A 49 10.29 5.04 5.40
N TRP A 50 10.39 5.12 4.08
CA TRP A 50 10.78 6.36 3.40
C TRP A 50 9.54 7.01 2.78
N SER A 51 9.28 8.28 3.08
CA SER A 51 8.16 9.03 2.51
C SER A 51 8.66 10.20 1.65
N GLY A 52 8.41 10.15 0.34
CA GLY A 52 8.69 11.24 -0.58
C GLY A 52 7.87 11.15 -1.87
N ARG A 53 7.55 12.32 -2.46
CA ARG A 53 6.63 12.44 -3.61
C ARG A 53 7.08 11.71 -4.89
N SER A 54 8.36 11.32 -4.98
CA SER A 54 8.97 10.65 -6.13
C SER A 54 9.80 9.43 -5.74
N SER A 55 9.63 8.94 -4.52
CA SER A 55 10.47 7.87 -3.98
C SER A 55 10.02 6.53 -4.53
N GLU A 56 10.92 5.82 -5.22
CA GLU A 56 10.69 4.44 -5.69
C GLU A 56 10.87 3.40 -4.58
N VAL A 57 11.38 3.81 -3.41
CA VAL A 57 11.68 2.96 -2.26
C VAL A 57 10.68 3.23 -1.14
N GLU A 58 9.85 2.23 -0.81
CA GLU A 58 8.91 2.31 0.31
C GLU A 58 9.58 1.95 1.65
N PHE A 59 10.51 0.99 1.66
CA PHE A 59 11.15 0.52 2.90
C PHE A 59 12.65 0.31 2.76
N VAL A 60 13.36 0.49 3.88
CA VAL A 60 14.76 0.10 4.04
C VAL A 60 14.85 -0.85 5.22
N LEU A 61 15.40 -2.04 4.98
CA LEU A 61 15.62 -3.06 5.99
C LEU A 61 17.10 -3.15 6.33
N GLU A 62 17.42 -3.34 7.61
CA GLU A 62 18.74 -3.79 8.05
C GLU A 62 18.68 -5.27 8.40
N VAL A 63 19.51 -6.07 7.73
CA VAL A 63 19.62 -7.52 7.94
C VAL A 63 21.09 -7.89 8.02
N ASN A 64 21.54 -8.32 9.21
CA ASN A 64 22.92 -8.79 9.45
C ASN A 64 24.01 -7.80 9.00
N GLY A 65 23.81 -6.51 9.23
CA GLY A 65 24.70 -5.42 8.83
C GLY A 65 24.54 -4.96 7.37
N SER A 66 23.67 -5.61 6.60
CA SER A 66 23.37 -5.24 5.21
C SER A 66 22.12 -4.37 5.14
N ILE A 67 22.19 -3.31 4.35
CA ILE A 67 21.05 -2.44 4.07
C ILE A 67 20.40 -2.88 2.76
N ILE A 68 19.12 -3.27 2.85
CA ILE A 68 18.34 -3.81 1.72
C ILE A 68 17.18 -2.85 1.42
N PRO A 69 17.17 -2.17 0.25
CA PRO A 69 16.00 -1.42 -0.18
C PRO A 69 14.90 -2.37 -0.64
N CYS A 70 13.66 -2.07 -0.28
CA CYS A 70 12.48 -2.83 -0.67
C CYS A 70 11.43 -1.91 -1.30
N ASN A 71 10.99 -2.30 -2.50
CA ASN A 71 9.99 -1.58 -3.28
C ASN A 71 8.72 -2.42 -3.42
N LEU A 72 7.56 -1.78 -3.41
CA LEU A 72 6.26 -2.36 -3.65
C LEU A 72 5.81 -2.07 -5.07
N ILE A 73 5.60 -3.12 -5.85
CA ILE A 73 5.07 -2.97 -7.20
C ILE A 73 3.56 -2.71 -7.10
N ARG A 74 3.17 -1.50 -7.49
CA ARG A 74 1.77 -1.10 -7.62
C ARG A 74 1.34 -1.22 -9.07
N LYS A 75 0.43 -2.15 -9.38
CA LYS A 75 -0.26 -2.14 -10.68
C LYS A 75 -1.22 -0.96 -10.71
N ARG A 76 -0.94 0.04 -11.55
CA ARG A 76 -1.95 1.05 -11.90
C ARG A 76 -3.08 0.34 -12.62
N SER A 77 -4.31 0.53 -12.15
CA SER A 77 -5.48 0.23 -12.98
C SER A 77 -5.42 1.17 -14.17
N GLN A 78 -5.30 0.65 -15.40
CA GLN A 78 -5.57 1.47 -16.57
C GLN A 78 -7.03 1.90 -16.47
N GLY A 79 -7.28 3.22 -16.45
CA GLY A 79 -8.62 3.73 -16.63
C GLY A 79 -9.11 3.30 -18.01
N THR A 80 -10.14 2.48 -18.08
CA THR A 80 -10.91 2.31 -19.30
C THR A 80 -11.61 3.63 -19.55
N THR A 81 -11.00 4.53 -20.32
CA THR A 81 -11.72 5.65 -20.92
C THR A 81 -12.72 5.04 -21.89
N SER A 82 -13.97 4.84 -21.46
CA SER A 82 -15.06 4.57 -22.38
C SER A 82 -15.25 5.83 -23.22
N ALA A 83 -14.70 5.83 -24.42
CA ALA A 83 -15.12 6.76 -25.45
C ALA A 83 -16.60 6.46 -25.73
N LEU A 84 -17.49 7.29 -25.17
CA LEU A 84 -18.88 7.35 -25.59
C LEU A 84 -18.91 7.84 -27.03
N LEU A 85 -18.94 6.88 -27.95
CA LEU A 85 -19.48 7.10 -29.29
C LEU A 85 -20.99 7.27 -29.14
N SER A 86 -21.45 8.51 -29.10
CA SER A 86 -22.80 8.93 -29.50
C SER A 86 -22.62 10.24 -30.25
N GLY A 87 -22.79 10.34 -31.56
CA GLY A 87 -23.90 9.78 -32.32
C GLY A 87 -25.09 10.72 -32.24
N THR A 88 -24.95 11.92 -32.82
CA THR A 88 -25.97 12.73 -33.55
C THR A 88 -25.26 13.92 -34.18
#